data_AF-K1S8S2-F1
#
_entry.id   AF-K1S8S2-F1
#
_cell.length_a   1.000
_cell.length_b   1.000
_cell.length_c   1.000
_cell.angle_alpha   90.00
_cell.angle_beta   90.00
_cell.angle_gamma   90.00
#
_symmetry.space_group_name_H-M   'P 1'
#
loop_
_entity.id
_entity.type
_entity.pdbx_description
1 polymer ?
#
loop_
_entity_poly.entity_id
_entity_poly.type
_entity_poly.pdbx_seq_one_letter_code
_entity_poly.pdbx_strand_id
1 'polypeptide(L)'
;SVEHADVAVMCLGLDATIEGEQGDAGNEYASGDKLGLNLPGLQEELLETVAAMGKPVVVLLMAGSAIDLLWAEHNPNVKAIVDCWYPGARGGKVIAEMLFGEFFPSGKLPVRFYHGTENLPVWNIRDDYERREDIPAGSSGAGSGTAL
;
A
#
# COMPACT_ATOMS: atom_id res chain seq x y z
N SER A 1 -22.53 15.03 7.89
CA SER A 1 -21.55 14.93 9.00
C SER A 1 -21.42 13.46 9.39
N VAL A 2 -20.23 12.99 9.78
CA VAL A 2 -19.99 11.63 10.29
C VAL A 2 -20.87 11.31 11.50
N GLU A 3 -21.26 12.33 12.27
CA GLU A 3 -22.17 12.23 13.42
C GLU A 3 -23.51 11.55 13.06
N HIS A 4 -23.97 11.73 11.82
CA HIS A 4 -25.22 11.17 11.30
C HIS A 4 -25.04 9.88 10.50
N ALA A 5 -23.82 9.32 10.45
CA ALA A 5 -23.53 8.06 9.77
C ALA A 5 -23.38 6.92 10.77
N ASP A 6 -23.69 5.70 10.32
CA ASP A 6 -23.45 4.47 11.08
C ASP A 6 -22.01 3.96 10.91
N VAL A 7 -21.38 4.28 9.77
CA VAL A 7 -20.02 3.89 9.41
C VAL A 7 -19.37 5.02 8.60
N ALA A 8 -18.07 5.23 8.77
CA ALA A 8 -17.25 6.09 7.93
C ALA A 8 -16.36 5.25 7.01
N VAL A 9 -16.43 5.49 5.70
CA VAL A 9 -15.50 4.91 4.72
C VAL A 9 -14.53 6.01 4.30
N MET A 10 -13.25 5.83 4.60
CA MET A 10 -12.21 6.84 4.39
C MET A 10 -11.25 6.39 3.30
N CYS A 11 -11.22 7.14 2.20
CA CYS A 11 -10.27 6.97 1.11
C CYS A 11 -9.00 7.77 1.42
N LEU A 12 -7.91 7.07 1.77
CA LEU A 12 -6.63 7.67 2.17
C LEU A 12 -5.51 7.12 1.30
N GLY A 13 -4.35 7.78 1.31
CA GLY A 13 -3.14 7.28 0.65
C GLY A 13 -2.39 8.35 -0.11
N LEU A 14 -1.89 7.97 -1.28
CA LEU A 14 -0.97 8.75 -2.11
C LEU A 14 -1.58 9.01 -3.49
N ASP A 15 -0.95 9.89 -4.25
CA ASP A 15 -1.30 10.14 -5.64
C ASP A 15 -0.05 10.35 -6.51
N ALA A 16 -0.26 10.58 -7.80
CA ALA A 16 0.82 10.75 -8.77
C ALA A 16 1.68 12.01 -8.53
N THR A 17 1.23 12.95 -7.70
CA THR A 17 2.08 14.08 -7.29
C THR A 17 3.11 13.67 -6.25
N ILE A 18 2.90 12.55 -5.53
CA ILE A 18 3.82 12.05 -4.51
C ILE A 18 4.61 10.83 -5.02
N GLU A 19 3.98 9.96 -5.80
CA GLU A 19 4.59 8.74 -6.38
C GLU A 19 4.83 8.84 -7.89
N GLY A 20 4.98 10.07 -8.39
CA GLY A 20 5.34 10.31 -9.78
C GLY A 20 6.72 9.74 -10.13
N GLU A 21 7.00 9.61 -11.43
CA GLU A 21 8.34 9.26 -11.89
C GLU A 21 9.33 10.41 -11.62
N GLN A 22 10.62 10.07 -11.48
CA GLN A 22 11.69 11.06 -11.44
C GLN A 22 11.62 12.00 -12.66
N GLY A 23 11.65 13.31 -12.40
CA GLY A 23 11.63 14.32 -13.46
C GLY A 23 10.24 14.66 -14.00
N ASP A 24 9.17 14.04 -13.48
CA ASP A 24 7.81 14.48 -13.78
C ASP A 24 7.52 15.84 -13.13
N ALA A 25 6.95 16.77 -13.90
CA ALA A 25 6.80 18.17 -13.49
C ALA A 25 5.82 18.36 -12.32
N GLY A 26 4.95 17.36 -12.09
CA GLY A 26 3.97 17.35 -10.99
C GLY A 26 4.44 16.63 -9.73
N ASN A 27 5.66 16.07 -9.72
CA ASN A 27 6.16 15.30 -8.60
C ASN A 27 6.72 16.21 -7.50
N GLU A 28 6.11 16.17 -6.31
CA GLU A 28 6.54 16.86 -5.09
C GLU A 28 7.99 16.51 -4.74
N TYR A 29 8.38 15.25 -4.98
CA TYR A 29 9.75 14.79 -4.81
C TYR A 29 10.40 14.66 -6.17
N ALA A 30 11.19 15.65 -6.58
CA ALA A 30 11.88 15.65 -7.88
C ALA A 30 12.72 14.38 -8.17
N SER A 31 13.13 13.64 -7.12
CA SER A 31 13.80 12.33 -7.23
C SER A 31 12.87 11.16 -7.55
N GLY A 32 11.56 11.26 -7.32
CA GLY A 32 10.61 10.15 -7.37
C GLY A 32 10.44 9.38 -6.06
N ASP A 33 11.24 9.70 -5.04
CA ASP A 33 11.29 8.95 -3.78
C ASP A 33 10.60 9.69 -2.63
N LYS A 34 9.75 8.98 -1.89
CA LYS A 34 9.11 9.52 -0.67
C LYS A 34 10.09 9.56 0.50
N LEU A 35 9.87 10.52 1.40
CA LEU A 35 10.69 10.71 2.61
C LEU A 35 10.47 9.63 3.70
N GLY A 36 9.36 8.90 3.64
CA GLY A 36 9.00 7.90 4.63
C GLY A 36 7.74 7.12 4.23
N LEU A 37 7.21 6.36 5.18
CA LEU A 37 6.05 5.49 4.98
C LEU A 37 4.73 6.08 5.51
N ASN A 38 4.76 7.27 6.11
CA ASN A 38 3.58 7.86 6.74
C ASN A 38 2.57 8.37 5.71
N LEU A 39 1.30 8.47 6.11
CA LEU A 39 0.29 9.15 5.31
C LEU A 39 0.65 10.64 5.14
N PRO A 40 0.48 11.21 3.94
CA PRO A 40 0.89 12.59 3.69
C PRO A 40 -0.14 13.59 4.22
N GLY A 41 0.35 14.80 4.53
CA GLY A 41 -0.49 15.92 4.96
C GLY A 41 -1.26 15.65 6.25
N LEU A 42 -2.55 15.96 6.25
CA LEU A 42 -3.43 15.84 7.43
C LEU A 42 -4.26 14.55 7.43
N GLN A 43 -3.92 13.58 6.59
CA GLN A 43 -4.73 12.38 6.43
C GLN A 43 -4.77 11.52 7.70
N GLU A 44 -3.65 11.40 8.40
CA GLU A 44 -3.60 10.70 9.69
C GLU A 44 -4.43 11.44 10.72
N GLU A 45 -4.23 12.75 10.92
CA GLU A 45 -5.02 13.58 11.85
C GLU A 45 -6.54 13.51 11.55
N LEU A 46 -6.92 13.50 10.28
CA LEU A 46 -8.31 13.33 9.85
C LEU A 46 -8.84 11.95 10.26
N LEU A 47 -8.05 10.89 10.06
CA LEU A 47 -8.41 9.54 10.48
C LEU A 47 -8.56 9.44 12.00
N GLU A 48 -7.62 10.03 12.76
CA GLU A 48 -7.70 10.08 14.22
C GLU A 48 -8.97 10.80 14.69
N THR A 49 -9.26 11.96 14.09
CA THR A 49 -10.43 12.78 14.40
C THR A 49 -11.73 12.01 14.11
N VAL A 50 -11.80 11.32 12.97
CA VAL A 50 -12.98 10.53 12.59
C VAL A 50 -13.15 9.32 13.49
N ALA A 51 -12.08 8.61 13.80
CA ALA A 51 -12.10 7.49 14.73
C ALA A 51 -12.50 7.92 16.16
N ALA A 52 -12.07 9.11 16.61
CA ALA A 52 -12.40 9.64 17.93
C ALA A 52 -13.90 9.93 18.11
N MET A 53 -14.66 10.09 17.02
CA MET A 53 -16.13 10.23 17.07
C MET A 53 -16.85 8.93 17.47
N GLY A 54 -16.14 7.81 17.62
CA GLY A 54 -16.69 6.54 18.09
C GLY A 54 -17.52 5.78 17.05
N LYS A 55 -17.48 6.19 15.79
CA LYS A 55 -18.10 5.48 14.66
C LYS A 55 -17.12 4.44 14.11
N PRO A 56 -17.59 3.25 13.69
CA PRO A 56 -16.79 2.31 12.92
C PRO A 56 -16.19 2.97 11.68
N VAL A 57 -14.90 2.78 11.46
CA VAL A 57 -14.16 3.30 10.30
C VAL A 57 -13.66 2.15 9.44
N VAL A 58 -13.85 2.27 8.12
CA VAL A 58 -13.21 1.44 7.10
C VAL A 58 -12.24 2.31 6.33
N VAL A 59 -10.95 1.94 6.35
CA VAL A 59 -9.92 2.63 5.58
C VAL A 59 -9.76 1.93 4.24
N LEU A 60 -9.87 2.70 3.16
CA LEU A 60 -9.51 2.29 1.80
C LEU A 60 -8.19 2.99 1.46
N LEU A 61 -7.09 2.24 1.49
CA LEU A 61 -5.76 2.75 1.17
C LEU A 61 -5.54 2.71 -0.34
N MET A 62 -5.31 3.86 -0.95
CA MET A 62 -4.94 4.01 -2.36
C MET A 62 -3.51 4.53 -2.44
N ALA A 63 -2.56 3.62 -2.59
CA ALA A 63 -1.14 3.94 -2.71
C ALA A 63 -0.46 2.93 -3.64
N GLY A 64 0.57 3.37 -4.36
CA GLY A 64 1.43 2.52 -5.18
C GLY A 64 2.55 1.82 -4.39
N SER A 65 2.76 2.20 -3.13
CA SER A 65 3.74 1.57 -2.23
C SER A 65 3.15 1.24 -0.85
N ALA A 66 3.95 0.57 -0.03
CA ALA A 66 3.65 0.38 1.38
C ALA A 66 3.50 1.73 2.12
N ILE A 67 2.54 1.79 3.03
CA ILE A 67 2.29 2.88 3.97
C ILE A 67 2.26 2.28 5.38
N ASP A 68 2.88 2.96 6.33
CA ASP A 68 2.78 2.60 7.74
C ASP A 68 1.41 3.02 8.28
N LEU A 69 0.63 2.04 8.68
CA LEU A 69 -0.70 2.21 9.26
C LEU A 69 -0.76 1.66 10.69
N LEU A 70 0.38 1.57 11.39
CA LEU A 70 0.47 0.98 12.74
C LEU A 70 -0.59 1.54 13.69
N TRP A 71 -0.80 2.86 13.67
CA TRP A 71 -1.82 3.51 14.47
C TRP A 71 -3.23 3.01 14.13
N ALA A 72 -3.56 2.91 12.84
CA ALA A 72 -4.88 2.50 12.38
C ALA A 72 -5.15 1.02 12.68
N GLU A 73 -4.13 0.16 12.55
CA GLU A 73 -4.21 -1.26 12.90
C GLU A 73 -4.53 -1.50 14.38
N HIS A 74 -4.01 -0.64 15.26
CA HIS A 74 -4.21 -0.76 16.71
C HIS A 74 -5.42 0.02 17.22
N ASN A 75 -6.04 0.88 16.40
CA ASN A 75 -7.19 1.65 16.82
C ASN A 75 -8.48 0.81 16.80
N PRO A 76 -9.21 0.68 17.93
CA PRO A 76 -10.39 -0.19 18.01
C PRO A 76 -11.56 0.30 17.15
N ASN A 77 -11.61 1.56 16.72
CA ASN A 77 -12.68 2.08 15.87
C ASN A 77 -12.42 1.82 14.38
N VAL A 78 -11.18 1.55 13.98
CA VAL A 78 -10.84 1.08 12.63
C VAL A 78 -11.17 -0.40 12.54
N LYS A 79 -12.23 -0.74 11.81
CA LYS A 79 -12.77 -2.11 11.71
C LYS A 79 -12.21 -2.88 10.51
N ALA A 80 -11.73 -2.16 9.50
CA ALA A 80 -11.11 -2.76 8.34
C ALA A 80 -10.15 -1.77 7.69
N ILE A 81 -9.05 -2.32 7.16
CA ILE A 81 -8.14 -1.64 6.25
C ILE A 81 -8.12 -2.47 4.97
N VAL A 82 -8.40 -1.83 3.84
CA VAL A 82 -8.37 -2.43 2.51
C VAL A 82 -7.34 -1.71 1.68
N ASP A 83 -6.28 -2.43 1.32
CA ASP A 83 -5.31 -1.96 0.34
C ASP A 83 -5.88 -2.12 -1.08
N CYS A 84 -6.10 -0.99 -1.73
CA CYS A 84 -6.76 -0.87 -3.02
C CYS A 84 -5.77 -0.58 -4.16
N TRP A 85 -4.49 -0.36 -3.85
CA TRP A 85 -3.49 0.13 -4.80
C TRP A 85 -3.99 1.36 -5.59
N TYR A 86 -3.59 1.47 -6.86
CA TYR A 86 -4.27 2.32 -7.85
C TYR A 86 -5.25 1.47 -8.68
N PRO A 87 -6.56 1.52 -8.40
CA PRO A 87 -7.49 0.48 -8.86
C PRO A 87 -8.01 0.70 -10.29
N GLY A 88 -7.46 1.69 -11.00
CA GLY A 88 -7.82 2.04 -12.39
C GLY A 88 -9.26 2.53 -12.56
N ALA A 89 -9.70 2.66 -13.81
CA ALA A 89 -10.96 3.32 -14.17
C ALA A 89 -12.23 2.64 -13.61
N ARG A 90 -12.18 1.32 -13.35
CA ARG A 90 -13.30 0.56 -12.78
C ARG A 90 -13.16 0.33 -11.27
N GLY A 91 -12.10 0.84 -10.67
CA GLY A 91 -11.73 0.58 -9.28
C GLY A 91 -12.83 0.86 -8.28
N GLY A 92 -13.43 2.07 -8.34
CA GLY A 92 -14.49 2.45 -7.41
C GLY A 92 -15.71 1.52 -7.44
N LYS A 93 -16.08 1.02 -8.63
CA LYS A 93 -17.18 0.04 -8.75
C LYS A 93 -16.83 -1.29 -8.07
N VAL A 94 -15.63 -1.81 -8.34
CA VAL A 94 -15.17 -3.10 -7.79
C VAL A 94 -15.00 -3.02 -6.27
N ILE A 95 -14.48 -1.91 -5.74
CA ILE A 95 -14.36 -1.69 -4.29
C ILE A 95 -15.75 -1.62 -3.65
N ALA A 96 -16.72 -0.96 -4.27
CA ALA A 96 -18.09 -0.94 -3.76
C ALA A 96 -18.70 -2.36 -3.75
N GLU A 97 -18.61 -3.10 -4.86
CA GLU A 97 -19.07 -4.50 -4.95
C GLU A 97 -18.46 -5.37 -3.83
N MET A 98 -17.16 -5.21 -3.55
CA MET A 98 -16.48 -5.89 -2.44
C MET A 98 -17.01 -5.47 -1.07
N LEU A 99 -17.17 -4.17 -0.80
CA LEU A 99 -17.66 -3.66 0.48
C LEU A 99 -19.09 -4.13 0.80
N PHE A 100 -19.92 -4.30 -0.23
CA PHE A 100 -21.27 -4.83 -0.10
C PHE A 100 -21.36 -6.36 -0.20
N GLY A 101 -20.22 -7.04 -0.33
CA GLY A 101 -20.14 -8.50 -0.26
C GLY A 101 -20.56 -9.24 -1.55
N GLU A 102 -20.56 -8.57 -2.70
CA GLU A 102 -20.83 -9.21 -4.00
C GLU A 102 -19.74 -10.22 -4.38
N PHE A 103 -18.53 -10.05 -3.85
CA PHE A 103 -17.46 -11.04 -3.93
C PHE A 103 -16.52 -10.94 -2.72
N PHE A 104 -15.71 -11.97 -2.51
CA PHE A 104 -14.73 -12.03 -1.43
C PHE A 104 -13.33 -11.61 -1.91
N PRO A 105 -12.63 -10.73 -1.19
CA PRO A 105 -11.27 -10.34 -1.54
C PRO A 105 -10.31 -11.54 -1.39
N SER A 106 -9.50 -11.79 -2.40
CA SER A 106 -8.51 -12.89 -2.42
C SER A 106 -7.08 -12.42 -2.67
N GLY A 107 -6.84 -11.10 -2.68
CA GLY A 107 -5.53 -10.51 -2.90
C GLY A 107 -4.50 -10.95 -1.87
N LYS A 108 -3.23 -10.99 -2.28
CA LYS A 108 -2.07 -11.19 -1.41
C LYS A 108 -1.11 -10.03 -1.64
N LEU A 109 -0.49 -9.56 -0.56
CA LEU A 109 0.48 -8.47 -0.66
C LEU A 109 1.68 -8.94 -1.50
N PRO A 110 2.04 -8.21 -2.58
CA PRO A 110 3.22 -8.53 -3.38
C PRO A 110 4.52 -8.03 -2.73
N VAL A 111 4.41 -7.17 -1.73
CA VAL A 111 5.52 -6.56 -0.99
C VAL A 111 5.26 -6.64 0.51
N ARG A 112 6.33 -6.52 1.31
CA ARG A 112 6.22 -6.44 2.76
C ARG A 112 5.94 -4.99 3.19
N PHE A 113 5.02 -4.84 4.14
CA PHE A 113 4.75 -3.57 4.81
C PHE A 113 5.56 -3.52 6.10
N TYR A 114 6.12 -2.35 6.40
CA TYR A 114 6.99 -2.10 7.55
C TYR A 114 6.38 -1.01 8.41
N HIS A 115 6.62 -1.10 9.71
CA HIS A 115 6.40 0.01 10.63
C HIS A 115 7.67 0.85 10.69
N GLY A 116 7.54 2.14 10.40
CA GLY A 116 8.64 3.06 10.26
C GLY A 116 9.66 2.67 9.18
N THR A 117 10.76 3.43 9.13
CA THR A 117 11.85 3.22 8.16
C THR A 117 13.03 2.46 8.74
N GLU A 118 13.08 2.28 10.06
CA GLU A 118 14.21 1.70 10.79
C GLU A 118 14.43 0.21 10.50
N ASN A 119 13.37 -0.51 10.11
CA ASN A 119 13.41 -1.93 9.80
C ASN A 119 13.48 -2.22 8.29
N LEU A 120 13.62 -1.18 7.46
CA LEU A 120 13.77 -1.37 6.03
C LEU A 120 15.07 -2.11 5.72
N PRO A 121 15.03 -3.09 4.79
CA PRO A 121 16.25 -3.77 4.36
C PRO A 121 17.20 -2.75 3.73
N VAL A 122 18.46 -2.78 4.16
CA VAL A 122 19.51 -1.99 3.54
C VAL A 122 19.84 -2.65 2.20
N TRP A 123 19.43 -2.00 1.11
CA TRP A 123 19.80 -2.42 -0.23
C TRP A 123 21.15 -1.80 -0.60
N ASN A 124 22.21 -2.60 -0.51
CA ASN A 124 23.50 -2.23 -1.06
C ASN A 124 23.56 -2.70 -2.52
N ILE A 125 23.51 -1.76 -3.46
CA ILE A 125 23.52 -2.04 -4.89
C ILE A 125 24.77 -2.81 -5.34
N ARG A 126 25.89 -2.73 -4.60
CA ARG A 126 27.09 -3.50 -4.90
C ARG A 126 26.93 -4.98 -4.55
N ASP A 127 26.37 -5.28 -3.39
CA ASP A 127 26.20 -6.64 -2.90
C ASP A 127 25.15 -7.42 -3.71
N ASP A 128 24.15 -6.72 -4.26
CA ASP A 128 23.10 -7.32 -5.09
C ASP A 128 23.55 -7.62 -6.53
N TYR A 129 24.57 -6.90 -7.03
CA TYR A 129 25.25 -7.23 -8.29
C TYR A 129 26.16 -8.45 -8.15
N GLU A 130 26.90 -8.54 -7.05
CA GLU A 130 27.76 -9.71 -6.78
C GLU A 130 26.94 -11.00 -6.61
N ARG A 131 25.74 -10.92 -6.01
CA ARG A 131 24.80 -12.05 -5.87
C ARG A 131 24.11 -12.51 -7.17
N ARG A 132 24.35 -11.81 -8.29
CA ARG A 132 23.86 -12.19 -9.62
C ARG A 132 24.93 -12.88 -10.47
N GLU A 133 26.20 -12.81 -10.10
CA GLU A 133 27.29 -13.48 -10.83
C GLU A 133 27.36 -14.99 -10.53
N ASP A 134 26.74 -15.43 -9.44
CA ASP A 134 26.58 -16.83 -9.01
C ASP A 134 25.38 -17.53 -9.69
N ILE A 135 24.64 -16.85 -10.56
CA ILE A 135 23.71 -17.48 -11.51
C ILE A 135 24.47 -17.72 -12.81
N PRO A 136 24.81 -18.98 -13.18
CA PRO A 136 25.52 -19.25 -14.42
C PRO A 136 24.72 -18.72 -15.60
N ALA A 137 25.34 -17.86 -16.42
CA ALA A 137 24.79 -17.39 -17.67
C ALA A 137 24.67 -18.57 -18.66
N GLY A 138 23.55 -19.30 -18.58
CA GLY A 138 23.23 -20.37 -19.53
C GLY A 138 22.47 -21.55 -18.93
N SER A 139 21.16 -21.41 -18.75
CA SER A 139 20.24 -22.56 -18.73
C SER A 139 19.12 -22.33 -19.75
N SER A 140 19.51 -22.29 -21.03
CA SER A 140 18.61 -22.67 -22.11
C SER A 140 18.90 -24.14 -22.42
N GLY A 141 17.95 -25.04 -22.13
CA GLY A 141 18.13 -26.46 -22.41
C GLY A 141 17.15 -27.38 -21.70
N ALA A 142 16.26 -27.96 -22.48
CA ALA A 142 15.29 -28.99 -22.14
C ALA A 142 15.85 -30.18 -21.32
N GLY A 143 14.99 -30.83 -20.54
CA GLY A 143 15.06 -32.28 -20.38
C GLY A 143 14.91 -32.83 -18.97
N SER A 144 13.80 -33.55 -18.79
CA SER A 144 13.62 -34.76 -17.98
C SER A 144 13.83 -34.73 -16.47
N GLY A 145 12.77 -35.09 -15.75
CA GLY A 145 12.88 -36.27 -14.87
C GLY A 145 12.60 -36.07 -13.39
N THR A 146 11.37 -36.45 -13.03
CA THR A 146 11.00 -37.24 -11.84
C THR A 146 10.88 -36.56 -10.48
N ALA A 147 9.76 -36.91 -9.85
CA ALA A 147 9.28 -36.58 -8.52
C ALA A 147 10.25 -36.91 -7.37
N LEU A 148 10.20 -36.08 -6.32
CA LEU A 148 9.73 -36.44 -4.98
C LEU A 148 8.97 -35.25 -4.39
#